data_AF-A0A9P7HJG3-F1
#
_entry.id   AF-A0A9P7HJG3-F1
#
_cell.length_a   1.000
_cell.length_b   1.000
_cell.length_c   1.000
_cell.angle_alpha   90.00
_cell.angle_beta   90.00
_cell.angle_gamma   90.00
#
_symmetry.space_group_name_H-M   'P 1'
#
loop_
_entity.id
_entity.type
_entity.pdbx_description
1 polymer ?
#
loop_
_entity_poly.entity_id
_entity_poly.type
_entity_poly.pdbx_seq_one_letter_code
_entity_poly.pdbx_strand_id
1 'polypeptide(L)'
;MKSFTLLIAFLASFSIASPWPSLFSRALDKRQAGRCGTGFGTVCGQNECCSSAGWCGTGYLYCSAPSCQIEYGPGCDANVRPRGPDTTNVARPKVGGIPYGQAIYRCNRNGDIALTYDDGPYTYTEDLLDLLQRYNAKATFYITGRNLGKGAINDPDTPWPGLIRRMVRDGHQIASHTWSHQRLTTLSRSKFWNQMIYNEIAFADILGYFPTYMRPPYSASNTTTDAWLNELGYHITYFNLDTEGYLHDSPNMISTSKQIWDNTVEGRSPATNKWLHIEHDPVYQTVYNLTEYMLRSIRRNNFTAVTVGQCLQDAPSNWYRTVSSSSSPTSTTSSSPTFPATTNGRCGSRHGGATCRGEPNGETCCSQNGCGAGEMWSCAWGREVYGEWMGMLFEGGMVWEYE
;
A
#
# COMPACT_ATOMS: atom_id res chain seq x y z
N MET A 1 63.52 46.54 28.20
CA MET A 1 63.75 47.73 29.06
C MET A 1 62.47 48.57 29.03
N LYS A 2 61.90 48.86 30.22
CA LYS A 2 61.18 50.09 30.66
C LYS A 2 60.23 50.78 29.66
N SER A 3 59.05 51.28 30.00
CA SER A 3 58.23 51.36 31.21
C SER A 3 56.92 52.07 30.80
N PHE A 4 55.84 51.78 31.51
CA PHE A 4 54.59 52.53 31.73
C PHE A 4 54.49 53.99 31.24
N THR A 5 53.32 54.34 30.68
CA THR A 5 52.47 55.43 31.22
C THR A 5 50.98 55.15 30.97
N LEU A 6 50.21 55.33 32.04
CA LEU A 6 48.77 55.18 32.22
C LEU A 6 48.06 56.52 31.96
N LEU A 7 46.85 56.52 31.38
CA LEU A 7 45.87 57.58 31.65
C LEU A 7 44.45 57.01 31.69
N ILE A 8 43.78 57.31 32.81
CA ILE A 8 42.43 56.88 33.21
C ILE A 8 41.42 57.99 32.85
N ALA A 9 40.26 57.61 32.33
CA ALA A 9 38.95 58.28 32.46
C ALA A 9 37.91 57.48 31.63
N PHE A 10 36.62 57.31 31.93
CA PHE A 10 35.77 57.46 33.10
C PHE A 10 34.42 56.79 32.69
N LEU A 11 33.84 55.95 33.55
CA LEU A 11 32.41 55.58 33.71
C LEU A 11 31.46 55.48 32.49
N ALA A 12 30.90 54.28 32.28
CA ALA A 12 29.44 54.07 32.29
C ALA A 12 29.10 52.57 32.39
N SER A 13 28.34 52.21 33.43
CA SER A 13 27.81 50.89 33.72
C SER A 13 26.59 50.61 32.84
N PHE A 14 26.55 49.45 32.14
CA PHE A 14 25.28 48.81 31.75
C PHE A 14 25.44 47.29 31.72
N SER A 15 24.82 46.62 32.71
CA SER A 15 24.38 45.23 32.61
C SER A 15 23.26 45.16 31.59
N ILE A 16 23.38 44.31 30.56
CA ILE A 16 22.20 43.76 29.89
C ILE A 16 22.47 42.29 29.59
N ALA A 17 21.64 41.46 30.21
CA ALA A 17 21.56 40.02 30.03
C ALA A 17 21.38 39.64 28.56
N SER A 18 21.97 38.51 28.21
CA SER A 18 21.74 37.82 26.94
C SER A 18 20.27 37.43 26.79
N PRO A 19 19.58 37.76 25.69
CA PRO A 19 18.40 37.04 25.28
C PRO A 19 18.80 36.13 24.12
N TRP A 20 18.90 34.84 24.39
CA TRP A 20 18.71 33.84 23.35
C TRP A 20 17.20 33.79 23.05
N PRO A 21 16.74 34.07 21.82
CA PRO A 21 15.47 33.53 21.39
C PRO A 21 15.71 32.18 20.73
N SER A 22 15.30 31.13 21.45
CA SER A 22 14.89 29.87 20.86
C SER A 22 13.76 30.12 19.85
N LEU A 23 14.04 29.94 18.55
CA LEU A 23 13.02 29.99 17.49
C LEU A 23 13.16 28.77 16.57
N PHE A 24 12.97 27.57 17.14
CA PHE A 24 12.45 26.43 16.37
C PHE A 24 10.93 26.48 16.41
N SER A 25 10.36 27.29 15.51
CA SER A 25 8.99 27.17 15.01
C SER A 25 8.84 28.22 13.91
N ARG A 26 9.30 27.91 12.70
CA ARG A 26 8.81 28.63 11.51
C ARG A 26 7.36 28.21 11.34
N ALA A 27 6.45 28.98 11.93
CA ALA A 27 5.06 28.97 11.51
C ALA A 27 5.06 29.34 10.02
N LEU A 28 4.70 28.37 9.18
CA LEU A 28 4.65 28.51 7.73
C LEU A 28 3.68 29.64 7.38
N ASP A 29 4.15 30.62 6.62
CA ASP A 29 3.43 31.86 6.32
C ASP A 29 2.05 31.62 5.69
N LYS A 30 1.09 32.47 6.08
CA LYS A 30 -0.31 32.43 5.64
C LYS A 30 -0.46 32.82 4.15
N ARG A 31 -0.99 31.86 3.35
CA ARG A 31 -1.58 31.94 1.99
C ARG A 31 -1.13 33.10 1.08
N GLN A 32 -0.17 32.82 0.19
CA GLN A 32 -0.08 33.55 -1.09
C GLN A 32 -1.18 33.04 -2.02
N ALA A 33 -2.25 33.82 -2.24
CA ALA A 33 -3.25 33.63 -3.31
C ALA A 33 -3.79 32.19 -3.51
N GLY A 34 -3.93 31.39 -2.43
CA GLY A 34 -4.38 30.00 -2.52
C GLY A 34 -3.39 29.04 -3.17
N ARG A 35 -2.12 29.43 -3.31
CA ARG A 35 -1.03 28.57 -3.75
C ARG A 35 -0.44 27.78 -2.59
N CYS A 36 0.17 26.64 -2.93
CA CYS A 36 0.84 25.73 -2.02
C CYS A 36 1.87 24.88 -2.75
N GLY A 37 2.65 24.11 -2.01
CA GLY A 37 3.51 23.09 -2.62
C GLY A 37 4.96 23.52 -2.74
N THR A 38 5.79 22.63 -3.27
CA THR A 38 7.25 22.81 -3.41
C THR A 38 7.63 24.09 -4.16
N GLY A 39 6.86 24.46 -5.19
CA GLY A 39 7.10 25.67 -5.99
C GLY A 39 6.78 26.99 -5.27
N PHE A 40 6.02 26.96 -4.18
CA PHE A 40 5.57 28.16 -3.47
C PHE A 40 5.97 28.22 -1.99
N GLY A 41 6.36 27.08 -1.40
CA GLY A 41 6.77 26.98 0.00
C GLY A 41 5.64 27.20 1.02
N THR A 42 4.40 27.25 0.57
CA THR A 42 3.21 27.54 1.37
C THR A 42 2.33 26.30 1.57
N VAL A 43 1.60 26.25 2.68
CA VAL A 43 0.74 25.12 3.08
C VAL A 43 -0.72 25.55 3.05
N CYS A 44 -1.61 24.64 2.66
CA CYS A 44 -3.04 24.87 2.66
C CYS A 44 -3.66 24.86 4.07
N GLY A 45 -4.91 25.29 4.17
CA GLY A 45 -5.67 25.20 5.42
C GLY A 45 -5.84 23.74 5.88
N GLN A 46 -6.26 23.57 7.14
CA GLN A 46 -6.35 22.26 7.80
C GLN A 46 -7.20 21.22 7.05
N ASN A 47 -8.24 21.67 6.33
CA ASN A 47 -9.16 20.81 5.59
C ASN A 47 -8.99 20.92 4.07
N GLU A 48 -7.89 21.54 3.61
CA GLU A 48 -7.59 21.73 2.21
C GLU A 48 -6.40 20.85 1.79
N CYS A 49 -6.44 20.48 0.53
CA CYS A 49 -5.46 19.67 -0.17
C CYS A 49 -4.61 20.57 -1.06
N CYS A 50 -3.36 20.18 -1.28
CA CYS A 50 -2.49 20.87 -2.21
C CYS A 50 -2.37 20.05 -3.50
N SER A 51 -2.95 20.52 -4.60
CA SER A 51 -2.90 19.81 -5.87
C SER A 51 -1.47 19.73 -6.44
N SER A 52 -1.26 18.85 -7.42
CA SER A 52 0.01 18.77 -8.15
C SER A 52 0.41 20.11 -8.79
N ALA A 53 -0.57 20.88 -9.26
CA ALA A 53 -0.37 22.22 -9.82
C ALA A 53 -0.13 23.32 -8.76
N GLY A 54 -0.07 22.97 -7.47
CA GLY A 54 0.26 23.88 -6.38
C GLY A 54 -0.89 24.79 -5.97
N TRP A 55 -2.13 24.28 -5.99
CA TRP A 55 -3.32 25.01 -5.55
C TRP A 55 -3.99 24.38 -4.35
N CYS A 56 -4.43 25.22 -3.42
CA CYS A 56 -5.27 24.81 -2.30
C CYS A 56 -6.73 24.64 -2.74
N GLY A 57 -7.32 23.51 -2.35
CA GLY A 57 -8.73 23.24 -2.61
C GLY A 57 -9.20 21.96 -1.93
N THR A 58 -10.38 21.52 -2.31
CA THR A 58 -11.02 20.31 -1.79
C THR A 58 -11.55 19.45 -2.92
N GLY A 59 -11.80 18.17 -2.65
CA GLY A 59 -12.34 17.24 -3.64
C GLY A 59 -11.26 16.56 -4.47
N TYR A 60 -11.70 15.68 -5.36
CA TYR A 60 -10.84 14.70 -6.03
C TYR A 60 -9.61 15.32 -6.70
N LEU A 61 -9.80 16.34 -7.55
CA LEU A 61 -8.71 16.97 -8.32
C LEU A 61 -7.60 17.62 -7.47
N TYR A 62 -7.89 17.91 -6.19
CA TYR A 62 -6.90 18.48 -5.27
C TYR A 62 -6.33 17.42 -4.32
N CYS A 63 -7.18 16.48 -3.90
CA CYS A 63 -6.92 15.62 -2.76
C CYS A 63 -6.44 14.22 -3.11
N SER A 64 -6.62 13.76 -4.35
CA SER A 64 -6.36 12.38 -4.73
C SER A 64 -4.86 12.05 -4.76
N ALA A 65 -4.51 10.91 -4.18
CA ALA A 65 -3.21 10.29 -4.37
C ALA A 65 -3.02 9.78 -5.82
N PRO A 66 -1.79 9.85 -6.37
CA PRO A 66 -0.58 10.37 -5.74
C PRO A 66 -0.39 11.88 -5.92
N SER A 67 -1.26 12.54 -6.68
CA SER A 67 -1.07 13.92 -7.15
C SER A 67 -1.07 14.98 -6.03
N CYS A 68 -1.76 14.74 -4.92
CA CYS A 68 -1.78 15.67 -3.79
C CYS A 68 -0.39 15.78 -3.15
N GLN A 69 0.14 17.01 -3.02
CA GLN A 69 1.41 17.28 -2.36
C GLN A 69 1.26 17.17 -0.84
N ILE A 70 1.48 15.97 -0.29
CA ILE A 70 1.13 15.61 1.08
C ILE A 70 1.87 16.38 2.19
N GLU A 71 3.00 17.00 1.85
CA GLU A 71 3.75 17.91 2.73
C GLU A 71 3.04 19.27 2.92
N TYR A 72 2.21 19.66 1.96
CA TYR A 72 1.62 21.00 1.87
C TYR A 72 0.09 21.01 1.91
N GLY A 73 -0.56 19.85 1.82
CA GLY A 73 -2.01 19.70 1.93
C GLY A 73 -2.41 18.82 3.13
N PRO A 74 -2.74 19.39 4.30
CA PRO A 74 -3.17 18.59 5.44
C PRO A 74 -4.41 17.72 5.15
N GLY A 75 -5.28 18.17 4.24
CA GLY A 75 -6.49 17.44 3.83
C GLY A 75 -6.28 16.34 2.78
N CYS A 76 -5.06 16.13 2.25
CA CYS A 76 -4.81 15.08 1.26
C CYS A 76 -5.31 13.71 1.75
N ASP A 77 -5.92 12.92 0.87
CA ASP A 77 -6.42 11.58 1.22
C ASP A 77 -5.31 10.64 1.72
N ALA A 78 -4.11 10.82 1.18
CA ALA A 78 -2.87 10.16 1.55
C ALA A 78 -2.39 10.45 2.97
N ASN A 79 -2.85 11.55 3.59
CA ASN A 79 -2.55 11.87 4.99
C ASN A 79 -3.50 11.17 5.97
N VAL A 80 -4.57 10.53 5.49
CA VAL A 80 -5.53 9.80 6.32
C VAL A 80 -4.92 8.46 6.75
N ARG A 81 -4.72 8.30 8.06
CA ARG A 81 -4.30 7.03 8.66
C ARG A 81 -5.39 5.98 8.47
N PRO A 82 -5.08 4.77 7.98
CA PRO A 82 -6.06 3.69 7.89
C PRO A 82 -6.47 3.16 9.26
N ARG A 83 -7.63 2.50 9.29
CA ARG A 83 -8.04 1.66 10.42
C ARG A 83 -7.12 0.45 10.55
N GLY A 84 -6.96 -0.08 11.75
CA GLY A 84 -6.15 -1.27 12.00
C GLY A 84 -5.15 -1.10 13.15
N PRO A 85 -4.48 -2.21 13.55
CA PRO A 85 -3.50 -2.20 14.62
C PRO A 85 -2.28 -1.38 14.24
N ASP A 86 -1.77 -0.60 15.18
CA ASP A 86 -0.56 0.20 14.96
C ASP A 86 0.69 -0.67 14.81
N THR A 87 1.49 -0.43 13.78
CA THR A 87 2.71 -1.18 13.49
C THR A 87 4.00 -0.40 13.79
N THR A 88 3.90 0.86 14.24
CA THR A 88 5.04 1.75 14.50
C THR A 88 6.09 1.09 15.40
N ASN A 89 5.64 0.43 16.47
CA ASN A 89 6.51 -0.16 17.49
C ASN A 89 6.67 -1.68 17.35
N VAL A 90 6.21 -2.30 16.25
CA VAL A 90 6.44 -3.73 16.01
C VAL A 90 7.93 -3.96 15.81
N ALA A 91 8.47 -5.01 16.45
CA ALA A 91 9.89 -5.37 16.32
C ALA A 91 10.25 -5.64 14.85
N ARG A 92 11.42 -5.13 14.41
CA ARG A 92 11.88 -5.21 13.02
C ARG A 92 13.17 -6.04 12.91
N PRO A 93 13.18 -7.32 13.35
CA PRO A 93 14.36 -8.15 13.18
C PRO A 93 14.66 -8.32 11.69
N LYS A 94 15.95 -8.37 11.38
CA LYS A 94 16.47 -8.63 10.04
C LYS A 94 16.86 -10.10 9.99
N VAL A 95 16.00 -10.90 9.37
CA VAL A 95 16.13 -12.36 9.32
C VAL A 95 16.41 -12.81 7.89
N GLY A 96 17.00 -14.00 7.74
CA GLY A 96 17.39 -14.50 6.43
C GLY A 96 18.65 -13.85 5.86
N GLY A 97 19.02 -14.28 4.65
CA GLY A 97 20.25 -13.84 3.96
C GLY A 97 20.03 -12.70 2.96
N ILE A 98 18.79 -12.25 2.76
CA ILE A 98 18.48 -11.19 1.80
C ILE A 98 18.78 -9.82 2.43
N PRO A 99 19.50 -8.92 1.74
CA PRO A 99 19.87 -7.64 2.34
C PRO A 99 18.64 -6.76 2.59
N TYR A 100 18.71 -5.98 3.67
CA TYR A 100 17.74 -4.93 4.01
C TYR A 100 18.32 -3.58 3.65
N GLY A 101 17.49 -2.66 3.15
CA GLY A 101 17.93 -1.31 2.81
C GLY A 101 18.90 -1.23 1.64
N GLN A 102 18.93 -2.25 0.78
CA GLN A 102 19.79 -2.29 -0.40
C GLN A 102 18.96 -2.73 -1.60
N ALA A 103 19.26 -2.16 -2.76
CA ALA A 103 18.57 -2.43 -4.01
C ALA A 103 18.87 -3.86 -4.53
N ILE A 104 17.81 -4.60 -4.83
CA ILE A 104 17.87 -5.98 -5.36
C ILE A 104 17.23 -6.00 -6.75
N TYR A 105 18.01 -6.33 -7.78
CA TYR A 105 17.56 -6.20 -9.18
C TYR A 105 17.27 -7.53 -9.89
N ARG A 106 17.72 -8.67 -9.34
CA ARG A 106 17.65 -9.96 -10.04
C ARG A 106 17.50 -11.13 -9.08
N CYS A 107 16.99 -12.24 -9.58
CA CYS A 107 16.93 -13.50 -8.84
C CYS A 107 18.33 -14.01 -8.47
N ASN A 108 18.36 -14.87 -7.46
CA ASN A 108 19.55 -15.62 -7.09
C ASN A 108 19.66 -16.91 -7.93
N ARG A 109 18.55 -17.59 -8.22
CA ARG A 109 18.52 -18.86 -8.96
C ARG A 109 18.30 -18.64 -10.46
N ASN A 110 19.09 -19.30 -11.30
CA ASN A 110 18.87 -19.32 -12.76
C ASN A 110 17.62 -20.15 -13.09
N GLY A 111 16.90 -19.78 -14.14
CA GLY A 111 15.66 -20.44 -14.58
C GLY A 111 14.40 -19.88 -13.93
N ASP A 112 14.55 -18.97 -12.96
CA ASP A 112 13.44 -18.27 -12.33
C ASP A 112 13.14 -16.94 -13.02
N ILE A 113 11.85 -16.67 -13.15
CA ILE A 113 11.30 -15.37 -13.52
C ILE A 113 10.29 -14.98 -12.45
N ALA A 114 10.54 -13.89 -11.73
CA ALA A 114 9.51 -13.32 -10.87
C ALA A 114 8.73 -12.27 -11.65
N LEU A 115 7.51 -12.63 -12.06
CA LEU A 115 6.53 -11.68 -12.55
C LEU A 115 6.04 -10.85 -11.38
N THR A 116 6.08 -9.53 -11.51
CA THR A 116 5.62 -8.63 -10.45
C THR A 116 4.66 -7.58 -10.98
N TYR A 117 3.68 -7.24 -10.16
CA TYR A 117 2.61 -6.30 -10.51
C TYR A 117 2.49 -5.22 -9.45
N ASP A 118 2.64 -3.97 -9.87
CA ASP A 118 2.62 -2.80 -9.01
C ASP A 118 1.27 -2.08 -9.07
N ASP A 119 1.02 -1.23 -8.08
CA ASP A 119 -0.13 -0.32 -7.93
C ASP A 119 -1.49 -0.94 -7.57
N GLY A 120 -1.66 -2.24 -7.78
CA GLY A 120 -2.86 -2.98 -7.43
C GLY A 120 -3.17 -3.05 -5.92
N PRO A 121 -4.25 -3.77 -5.54
CA PRO A 121 -5.26 -4.33 -6.44
C PRO A 121 -6.09 -3.21 -7.09
N TYR A 122 -6.72 -3.52 -8.22
CA TYR A 122 -7.61 -2.64 -8.99
C TYR A 122 -8.61 -3.48 -9.82
N THR A 123 -9.32 -2.86 -10.76
CA THR A 123 -10.43 -3.46 -11.51
C THR A 123 -10.08 -4.77 -12.22
N TYR A 124 -8.84 -4.95 -12.70
CA TYR A 124 -8.44 -6.12 -13.51
C TYR A 124 -7.71 -7.20 -12.71
N THR A 125 -7.44 -6.97 -11.43
CA THR A 125 -6.63 -7.87 -10.61
C THR A 125 -7.26 -9.25 -10.44
N GLU A 126 -8.59 -9.35 -10.37
CA GLU A 126 -9.29 -10.63 -10.26
C GLU A 126 -9.03 -11.53 -11.48
N ASP A 127 -9.16 -10.97 -12.68
CA ASP A 127 -8.91 -11.68 -13.93
C ASP A 127 -7.43 -12.08 -14.10
N LEU A 128 -6.52 -11.25 -13.61
CA LEU A 128 -5.10 -11.57 -13.54
C LEU A 128 -4.85 -12.79 -12.63
N LEU A 129 -5.49 -12.85 -11.46
CA LEU A 129 -5.38 -13.99 -10.54
C LEU A 129 -5.93 -15.27 -11.17
N ASP A 130 -7.06 -15.20 -11.87
CA ASP A 130 -7.61 -16.31 -12.65
C ASP A 130 -6.63 -16.79 -13.73
N LEU A 131 -6.01 -15.85 -14.46
CA LEU A 131 -5.03 -16.15 -15.49
C LEU A 131 -3.77 -16.84 -14.91
N LEU A 132 -3.20 -16.30 -13.83
CA LEU A 132 -2.05 -16.90 -13.15
C LEU A 132 -2.37 -18.32 -12.65
N GLN A 133 -3.57 -18.53 -12.11
CA GLN A 133 -4.04 -19.84 -11.68
C GLN A 133 -4.12 -20.84 -12.85
N ARG A 134 -4.66 -20.43 -14.01
CA ARG A 134 -4.74 -21.30 -15.21
C ARG A 134 -3.36 -21.78 -15.68
N TYR A 135 -2.33 -20.97 -15.49
CA TYR A 135 -0.95 -21.31 -15.86
C TYR A 135 -0.15 -21.94 -14.71
N ASN A 136 -0.75 -22.12 -13.53
CA ASN A 136 -0.06 -22.51 -12.29
C ASN A 136 1.19 -21.65 -12.01
N ALA A 137 1.11 -20.36 -12.34
CA ALA A 137 2.18 -19.41 -12.15
C ALA A 137 2.03 -18.69 -10.81
N LYS A 138 3.15 -18.35 -10.17
CA LYS A 138 3.16 -17.46 -9.00
C LYS A 138 3.76 -16.10 -9.40
N ALA A 139 3.28 -15.05 -8.75
CA ALA A 139 3.68 -13.67 -8.97
C ALA A 139 3.84 -12.97 -7.61
N THR A 140 4.36 -11.74 -7.64
CA THR A 140 4.43 -10.85 -6.47
C THR A 140 3.67 -9.56 -6.74
N PHE A 141 2.77 -9.19 -5.85
CA PHE A 141 1.97 -7.97 -5.97
C PHE A 141 2.52 -6.90 -5.02
N TYR A 142 3.03 -5.79 -5.58
CA TYR A 142 3.44 -4.62 -4.82
C TYR A 142 2.24 -3.68 -4.70
N ILE A 143 1.62 -3.71 -3.53
CA ILE A 143 0.30 -3.10 -3.34
C ILE A 143 0.43 -1.71 -2.74
N THR A 144 -0.24 -0.75 -3.38
CA THR A 144 -0.47 0.58 -2.82
C THR A 144 -1.69 0.56 -1.91
N GLY A 145 -1.62 1.28 -0.80
CA GLY A 145 -2.69 1.25 0.21
C GLY A 145 -3.91 2.13 -0.08
N ARG A 146 -3.71 3.31 -0.68
CA ARG A 146 -4.73 4.26 -1.14
C ARG A 146 -4.14 5.05 -2.32
N ASN A 147 -4.46 4.62 -3.53
CA ASN A 147 -3.95 5.17 -4.78
C ASN A 147 -5.04 5.06 -5.87
N LEU A 148 -4.90 5.76 -6.99
CA LEU A 148 -5.76 5.62 -8.17
C LEU A 148 -7.26 5.82 -7.89
N GLY A 149 -7.60 6.62 -6.88
CA GLY A 149 -9.01 6.82 -6.48
C GLY A 149 -9.72 5.57 -5.94
N LYS A 150 -9.03 4.45 -5.72
CA LYS A 150 -9.65 3.16 -5.33
C LYS A 150 -10.14 3.09 -3.88
N GLY A 151 -9.85 4.12 -3.09
CA GLY A 151 -10.03 4.09 -1.63
C GLY A 151 -8.92 3.32 -0.91
N ALA A 152 -9.14 3.00 0.36
CA ALA A 152 -8.17 2.24 1.16
C ALA A 152 -8.29 0.74 0.88
N ILE A 153 -7.17 0.02 0.78
CA ILE A 153 -7.16 -1.43 0.51
C ILE A 153 -7.82 -2.27 1.60
N ASN A 154 -7.98 -1.72 2.81
CA ASN A 154 -8.65 -2.38 3.92
C ASN A 154 -10.08 -1.85 4.16
N ASP A 155 -10.65 -1.11 3.22
CA ASP A 155 -12.05 -0.71 3.26
C ASP A 155 -12.95 -1.95 3.08
N PRO A 156 -13.80 -2.30 4.06
CA PRO A 156 -14.63 -3.51 4.01
C PRO A 156 -15.71 -3.46 2.93
N ASP A 157 -16.03 -2.28 2.39
CA ASP A 157 -17.05 -2.10 1.36
C ASP A 157 -16.48 -2.23 -0.07
N THR A 158 -15.17 -2.48 -0.19
CA THR A 158 -14.46 -2.69 -1.46
C THR A 158 -14.04 -4.15 -1.64
N PRO A 159 -13.75 -4.62 -2.87
CA PRO A 159 -13.28 -5.98 -3.10
C PRO A 159 -11.81 -6.19 -2.69
N TRP A 160 -11.05 -5.12 -2.42
CA TRP A 160 -9.59 -5.17 -2.20
C TRP A 160 -9.16 -6.11 -1.07
N PRO A 161 -9.80 -6.11 0.14
CA PRO A 161 -9.42 -7.05 1.20
C PRO A 161 -9.60 -8.52 0.78
N GLY A 162 -10.64 -8.81 0.00
CA GLY A 162 -10.92 -10.14 -0.54
C GLY A 162 -9.86 -10.59 -1.55
N LEU A 163 -9.49 -9.72 -2.48
CA LEU A 163 -8.45 -9.98 -3.46
C LEU A 163 -7.06 -10.17 -2.83
N ILE A 164 -6.74 -9.37 -1.81
CA ILE A 164 -5.49 -9.50 -1.04
C ILE A 164 -5.41 -10.86 -0.33
N ARG A 165 -6.50 -11.30 0.33
CA ARG A 165 -6.55 -12.65 0.92
C ARG A 165 -6.45 -13.75 -0.14
N ARG A 166 -7.08 -13.55 -1.29
CA ARG A 166 -6.99 -14.46 -2.44
C ARG A 166 -5.55 -14.59 -2.93
N MET A 167 -4.80 -13.49 -3.06
CA MET A 167 -3.38 -13.53 -3.46
C MET A 167 -2.57 -14.47 -2.57
N VAL A 168 -2.71 -14.35 -1.25
CA VAL A 168 -2.04 -15.24 -0.28
C VAL A 168 -2.50 -16.69 -0.45
N ARG A 169 -3.82 -16.92 -0.47
CA ARG A 169 -4.42 -18.26 -0.59
C ARG A 169 -3.94 -18.98 -1.86
N ASP A 170 -3.83 -18.24 -2.96
CA ASP A 170 -3.43 -18.77 -4.26
C ASP A 170 -1.89 -18.87 -4.37
N GLY A 171 -1.14 -18.56 -3.30
CA GLY A 171 0.30 -18.77 -3.17
C GLY A 171 1.16 -17.68 -3.79
N HIS A 172 0.59 -16.50 -4.03
CA HIS A 172 1.33 -15.32 -4.46
C HIS A 172 1.98 -14.61 -3.27
N GLN A 173 3.02 -13.84 -3.55
CA GLN A 173 3.62 -12.96 -2.54
C GLN A 173 2.98 -11.58 -2.62
N ILE A 174 2.87 -10.94 -1.45
CA ILE A 174 2.44 -9.55 -1.32
C ILE A 174 3.62 -8.75 -0.78
N ALA A 175 3.84 -7.59 -1.38
CA ALA A 175 4.86 -6.63 -1.00
C ALA A 175 4.24 -5.23 -0.89
N SER A 176 4.91 -4.33 -0.17
CA SER A 176 4.47 -2.94 -0.03
C SER A 176 4.89 -2.11 -1.24
N HIS A 177 3.99 -1.24 -1.72
CA HIS A 177 4.31 -0.19 -2.68
C HIS A 177 3.97 1.20 -2.12
N THR A 178 4.17 1.38 -0.81
CA THR A 178 3.80 2.58 -0.04
C THR A 178 2.30 2.80 0.09
N TRP A 179 1.90 3.70 0.99
CA TRP A 179 0.49 4.00 1.21
C TRP A 179 -0.14 4.63 -0.03
N SER A 180 0.44 5.68 -0.57
CA SER A 180 -0.22 6.53 -1.56
C SER A 180 0.68 6.87 -2.76
N HIS A 181 1.58 5.95 -3.10
CA HIS A 181 2.48 6.00 -4.26
C HIS A 181 3.27 7.31 -4.35
N GLN A 182 3.72 7.83 -3.20
CA GLN A 182 4.51 9.07 -3.16
C GLN A 182 5.97 8.78 -3.50
N ARG A 183 6.63 9.72 -4.18
CA ARG A 183 8.07 9.64 -4.44
C ARG A 183 8.83 9.81 -3.13
N LEU A 184 9.33 8.70 -2.58
CA LEU A 184 9.94 8.67 -1.25
C LEU A 184 11.14 9.62 -1.08
N THR A 185 11.89 9.86 -2.15
CA THR A 185 13.10 10.70 -2.14
C THR A 185 12.84 12.18 -1.89
N THR A 186 11.59 12.64 -2.01
CA THR A 186 11.21 14.05 -1.83
C THR A 186 10.50 14.31 -0.49
N LEU A 187 10.22 13.26 0.28
CA LEU A 187 9.45 13.36 1.51
C LEU A 187 10.31 13.72 2.71
N SER A 188 9.72 14.47 3.64
CA SER A 188 10.18 14.54 5.01
C SER A 188 10.10 13.16 5.66
N ARG A 189 10.91 12.96 6.71
CA ARG A 189 10.94 11.69 7.44
C ARG A 189 9.58 11.29 7.99
N SER A 190 8.77 12.23 8.48
CA SER A 190 7.46 11.91 9.04
C SER A 190 6.49 11.40 7.97
N LYS A 191 6.44 12.07 6.81
CA LYS A 191 5.60 11.63 5.68
C LYS A 191 6.08 10.32 5.08
N PHE A 192 7.39 10.14 4.99
CA PHE A 192 7.99 8.85 4.62
C PHE A 192 7.54 7.73 5.54
N TRP A 193 7.62 7.92 6.87
CA TRP A 193 7.18 6.92 7.83
C TRP A 193 5.70 6.60 7.65
N ASN A 194 4.85 7.62 7.48
CA ASN A 194 3.43 7.41 7.21
C ASN A 194 3.21 6.57 5.96
N GLN A 195 3.96 6.78 4.88
CA GLN A 195 3.86 5.98 3.66
C GLN A 195 4.07 4.48 3.92
N MET A 196 5.03 4.14 4.78
CA MET A 196 5.30 2.74 5.09
C MET A 196 4.35 2.20 6.15
N ILE A 197 4.25 2.87 7.29
CA ILE A 197 3.45 2.44 8.44
C ILE A 197 1.96 2.36 8.11
N TYR A 198 1.40 3.29 7.34
CA TYR A 198 -0.03 3.22 6.99
C TYR A 198 -0.33 2.01 6.12
N ASN A 199 0.55 1.67 5.17
CA ASN A 199 0.38 0.46 4.38
C ASN A 199 0.51 -0.81 5.24
N GLU A 200 1.48 -0.84 6.17
CA GLU A 200 1.60 -1.93 7.15
C GLU A 200 0.34 -2.12 8.00
N ILE A 201 -0.24 -1.03 8.52
CA ILE A 201 -1.50 -1.05 9.30
C ILE A 201 -2.62 -1.66 8.48
N ALA A 202 -2.77 -1.26 7.22
CA ALA A 202 -3.82 -1.77 6.34
C ALA A 202 -3.64 -3.27 6.03
N PHE A 203 -2.41 -3.72 5.76
CA PHE A 203 -2.14 -5.16 5.61
C PHE A 203 -2.42 -5.93 6.89
N ALA A 204 -1.98 -5.42 8.04
CA ALA A 204 -2.20 -6.07 9.32
C ALA A 204 -3.69 -6.20 9.67
N ASP A 205 -4.51 -5.21 9.31
CA ASP A 205 -5.97 -5.28 9.45
C ASP A 205 -6.60 -6.37 8.55
N ILE A 206 -6.04 -6.61 7.36
CA ILE A 206 -6.56 -7.61 6.41
C ILE A 206 -6.08 -9.04 6.73
N LEU A 207 -4.80 -9.17 7.11
CA LEU A 207 -4.06 -10.45 7.15
C LEU A 207 -3.53 -10.83 8.54
N GLY A 208 -3.45 -9.89 9.49
CA GLY A 208 -2.78 -10.07 10.79
C GLY A 208 -1.25 -9.93 10.75
N TYR A 209 -0.68 -9.70 9.57
CA TYR A 209 0.75 -9.51 9.33
C TYR A 209 0.95 -8.53 8.16
N PHE A 210 2.17 -8.03 7.99
CA PHE A 210 2.53 -7.09 6.92
C PHE A 210 3.85 -7.46 6.23
N PRO A 211 4.08 -7.05 4.97
CA PRO A 211 5.26 -7.44 4.19
C PRO A 211 6.58 -6.89 4.71
N THR A 212 7.66 -7.64 4.50
CA THR A 212 9.06 -7.19 4.65
C THR A 212 9.68 -6.77 3.31
N TYR A 213 9.01 -7.04 2.20
CA TYR A 213 9.42 -6.64 0.86
C TYR A 213 8.70 -5.37 0.43
N MET A 214 9.41 -4.48 -0.25
CA MET A 214 8.82 -3.31 -0.87
C MET A 214 9.56 -2.90 -2.14
N ARG A 215 8.84 -2.20 -3.02
CA ARG A 215 9.43 -1.47 -4.15
C ARG A 215 9.13 0.02 -3.96
N PRO A 216 10.13 0.91 -4.06
CA PRO A 216 9.88 2.35 -4.05
C PRO A 216 9.12 2.79 -5.30
N PRO A 217 8.05 3.61 -5.17
CA PRO A 217 7.40 4.27 -6.29
C PRO A 217 8.39 4.97 -7.22
N TYR A 218 8.11 4.98 -8.52
CA TYR A 218 8.97 5.55 -9.58
C TYR A 218 10.36 4.93 -9.68
N SER A 219 10.56 3.77 -9.06
CA SER A 219 11.90 3.17 -8.86
C SER A 219 12.92 4.16 -8.29
N ALA A 220 12.47 5.17 -7.54
CA ALA A 220 13.29 6.25 -7.05
C ALA A 220 13.79 5.96 -5.64
N SER A 221 15.10 5.86 -5.47
CA SER A 221 15.74 5.81 -4.16
C SER A 221 17.03 6.63 -4.13
N ASN A 222 17.47 6.96 -2.91
CA ASN A 222 18.75 7.58 -2.60
C ASN A 222 19.25 7.03 -1.26
N THR A 223 20.47 7.39 -0.86
CA THR A 223 21.10 6.91 0.38
C THR A 223 20.25 7.14 1.63
N THR A 224 19.46 8.22 1.68
CA THR A 224 18.56 8.52 2.80
C THR A 224 17.34 7.59 2.79
N THR A 225 16.73 7.40 1.63
CA THR A 225 15.60 6.49 1.43
C THR A 225 16.00 5.06 1.79
N ASP A 226 17.14 4.58 1.29
CA ASP A 226 17.68 3.26 1.59
C ASP A 226 17.93 3.07 3.08
N ALA A 227 18.51 4.08 3.75
CA ALA A 227 18.75 4.04 5.19
C ALA A 227 17.46 4.01 6.01
N TRP A 228 16.42 4.74 5.60
CA TRP A 228 15.12 4.72 6.28
C TRP A 228 14.34 3.42 6.04
N LEU A 229 14.40 2.86 4.83
CA LEU A 229 13.87 1.53 4.55
C LEU A 229 14.63 0.45 5.32
N ASN A 230 15.95 0.60 5.47
CA ASN A 230 16.76 -0.29 6.31
C ASN A 230 16.33 -0.26 7.78
N GLU A 231 16.00 0.93 8.31
CA GLU A 231 15.52 1.13 9.68
C GLU A 231 14.14 0.50 9.88
N LEU A 232 13.26 0.66 8.90
CA LEU A 232 11.96 -0.02 8.85
C LEU A 232 12.09 -1.51 8.48
N GLY A 233 13.30 -1.99 8.21
CA GLY A 233 13.62 -3.38 7.91
C GLY A 233 12.91 -3.88 6.66
N TYR A 234 13.01 -3.15 5.57
CA TYR A 234 12.52 -3.58 4.26
C TYR A 234 13.63 -4.11 3.34
N HIS A 235 13.33 -5.18 2.61
CA HIS A 235 14.05 -5.56 1.39
C HIS A 235 13.57 -4.63 0.27
N ILE A 236 14.51 -4.02 -0.46
CA ILE A 236 14.21 -3.07 -1.54
C ILE A 236 14.38 -3.78 -2.88
N THR A 237 13.28 -4.06 -3.55
CA THR A 237 13.26 -4.89 -4.77
C THR A 237 12.90 -4.08 -6.00
N TYR A 238 13.78 -4.13 -6.98
CA TYR A 238 13.66 -3.55 -8.31
C TYR A 238 13.42 -4.67 -9.33
N PHE A 239 13.94 -4.49 -10.54
CA PHE A 239 13.80 -5.38 -11.67
C PHE A 239 15.00 -5.23 -12.60
N ASN A 240 15.26 -6.26 -13.41
CA ASN A 240 16.23 -6.24 -14.50
C ASN A 240 15.57 -6.56 -15.84
N LEU A 241 14.24 -6.55 -15.89
CA LEU A 241 13.41 -6.65 -17.08
C LEU A 241 12.19 -5.76 -16.88
N ASP A 242 12.13 -4.66 -17.62
CA ASP A 242 10.98 -3.78 -17.72
C ASP A 242 10.40 -3.94 -19.12
N THR A 243 9.13 -4.32 -19.21
CA THR A 243 8.42 -4.42 -20.49
C THR A 243 7.67 -3.14 -20.86
N GLU A 244 7.73 -2.12 -20.00
CA GLU A 244 7.15 -0.80 -20.24
C GLU A 244 5.66 -0.85 -20.61
N GLY A 245 4.90 -1.82 -20.08
CA GLY A 245 3.46 -1.98 -20.40
C GLY A 245 2.64 -0.73 -20.05
N TYR A 246 3.11 0.06 -19.09
CA TYR A 246 2.53 1.35 -18.71
C TYR A 246 2.72 2.45 -19.77
N LEU A 247 3.71 2.34 -20.68
CA LEU A 247 3.87 3.22 -21.84
C LEU A 247 3.13 2.69 -23.08
N HIS A 248 2.78 1.41 -23.09
CA HIS A 248 2.23 0.69 -24.22
C HIS A 248 0.81 0.16 -23.93
N ASP A 249 0.00 0.98 -23.27
CA ASP A 249 -1.29 0.61 -22.65
C ASP A 249 -2.49 0.54 -23.61
N SER A 250 -2.25 0.64 -24.92
CA SER A 250 -3.29 0.56 -25.95
C SER A 250 -3.10 -0.66 -26.87
N PRO A 251 -4.18 -1.15 -27.53
CA PRO A 251 -4.08 -2.30 -28.44
C PRO A 251 -3.03 -2.14 -29.54
N ASN A 252 -2.77 -0.91 -29.99
CA ASN A 252 -1.82 -0.62 -31.07
C ASN A 252 -0.37 -0.54 -30.59
N MET A 253 -0.14 -0.34 -29.28
CA MET A 253 1.19 -0.12 -28.72
C MET A 253 1.73 -1.34 -27.97
N ILE A 254 0.87 -2.22 -27.45
CA ILE A 254 1.26 -3.36 -26.61
C ILE A 254 2.21 -4.36 -27.30
N SER A 255 2.28 -4.34 -28.63
CA SER A 255 3.27 -5.11 -29.40
C SER A 255 4.71 -4.73 -29.05
N THR A 256 4.99 -3.47 -28.68
CA THR A 256 6.32 -3.02 -28.26
C THR A 256 6.75 -3.72 -26.96
N SER A 257 5.88 -3.79 -25.95
CA SER A 257 6.16 -4.54 -24.72
C SER A 257 6.42 -6.02 -24.96
N LYS A 258 5.66 -6.64 -25.88
CA LYS A 258 5.91 -8.04 -26.29
C LYS A 258 7.26 -8.19 -26.98
N GLN A 259 7.66 -7.23 -27.80
CA GLN A 259 8.97 -7.25 -28.46
C GLN A 259 10.13 -7.09 -27.45
N ILE A 260 9.97 -6.24 -26.43
CA ILE A 260 10.94 -6.11 -25.34
C ILE A 260 11.10 -7.45 -24.61
N TRP A 261 9.97 -8.11 -24.31
CA TRP A 261 9.98 -9.45 -23.74
C TRP A 261 10.71 -10.46 -24.64
N ASP A 262 10.36 -10.53 -25.93
CA ASP A 262 10.95 -11.48 -26.88
C ASP A 262 12.46 -11.31 -27.00
N ASN A 263 12.93 -10.07 -27.15
CA ASN A 263 14.35 -9.76 -27.26
C ASN A 263 15.13 -10.20 -26.00
N THR A 264 14.47 -10.18 -24.85
CA THR A 264 15.09 -10.45 -23.55
C THR A 264 15.01 -11.91 -23.14
N VAL A 265 13.86 -12.56 -23.31
CA VAL A 265 13.54 -13.88 -22.72
C VAL A 265 13.40 -15.00 -23.75
N GLU A 266 12.82 -14.74 -24.92
CA GLU A 266 12.51 -15.80 -25.89
C GLU A 266 13.80 -16.44 -26.44
N GLY A 267 13.85 -17.78 -26.46
CA GLY A 267 15.02 -18.54 -26.91
C GLY A 267 16.21 -18.53 -25.93
N ARG A 268 16.12 -17.86 -24.77
CA ARG A 268 17.17 -17.88 -23.76
C ARG A 268 17.15 -19.17 -22.93
N SER A 269 18.32 -19.58 -22.47
CA SER A 269 18.45 -20.80 -21.65
C SER A 269 18.16 -20.52 -20.17
N PRO A 270 17.29 -21.32 -19.51
CA PRO A 270 17.08 -21.24 -18.06
C PRO A 270 18.31 -21.65 -17.25
N ALA A 271 19.31 -22.30 -17.85
CA ALA A 271 20.55 -22.65 -17.15
C ALA A 271 21.41 -21.42 -16.81
N THR A 272 21.28 -20.33 -17.56
CA THR A 272 22.16 -19.15 -17.46
C THR A 272 21.42 -17.83 -17.24
N ASN A 273 20.09 -17.80 -17.37
CA ASN A 273 19.31 -16.57 -17.29
C ASN A 273 18.30 -16.59 -16.15
N LYS A 274 17.93 -15.39 -15.68
CA LYS A 274 16.94 -15.14 -14.64
C LYS A 274 16.51 -13.69 -14.63
N TRP A 275 15.26 -13.43 -14.26
CA TRP A 275 14.71 -12.08 -14.27
C TRP A 275 13.80 -11.79 -13.09
N LEU A 276 13.96 -10.59 -12.54
CA LEU A 276 12.90 -9.88 -11.82
C LEU A 276 12.26 -8.95 -12.85
N HIS A 277 10.97 -9.14 -13.08
CA HIS A 277 10.19 -8.44 -14.08
C HIS A 277 9.20 -7.49 -13.41
N ILE A 278 8.94 -6.32 -14.00
CA ILE A 278 7.94 -5.35 -13.54
C ILE A 278 6.82 -5.17 -14.57
N GLU A 279 5.59 -5.12 -14.06
CA GLU A 279 4.39 -4.70 -14.77
C GLU A 279 3.37 -4.08 -13.78
N HIS A 280 2.22 -3.62 -14.26
CA HIS A 280 1.20 -2.95 -13.45
C HIS A 280 -0.19 -3.56 -13.69
N ASP A 281 -0.81 -4.15 -12.67
CA ASP A 281 -2.13 -4.79 -12.80
C ASP A 281 -3.34 -3.84 -12.89
N PRO A 282 -3.22 -2.51 -12.67
CA PRO A 282 -4.25 -1.56 -13.09
C PRO A 282 -4.30 -1.31 -14.60
N VAL A 283 -3.33 -1.79 -15.38
CA VAL A 283 -3.26 -1.54 -16.84
C VAL A 283 -3.96 -2.66 -17.61
N TYR A 284 -4.99 -2.30 -18.40
CA TYR A 284 -5.82 -3.26 -19.13
C TYR A 284 -4.99 -4.17 -20.05
N GLN A 285 -4.12 -3.59 -20.89
CA GLN A 285 -3.32 -4.36 -21.84
C GLN A 285 -2.30 -5.27 -21.15
N THR A 286 -1.79 -4.88 -19.98
CA THR A 286 -0.90 -5.71 -19.17
C THR A 286 -1.62 -7.00 -18.74
N VAL A 287 -2.85 -6.89 -18.25
CA VAL A 287 -3.62 -8.06 -17.77
C VAL A 287 -4.13 -8.92 -18.93
N TYR A 288 -4.84 -8.33 -19.88
CA TYR A 288 -5.58 -9.10 -20.90
C TYR A 288 -4.77 -9.45 -22.15
N ASN A 289 -3.55 -8.92 -22.30
CA ASN A 289 -2.77 -9.11 -23.54
C ASN A 289 -1.32 -9.54 -23.27
N LEU A 290 -0.59 -8.78 -22.46
CA LEU A 290 0.83 -9.02 -22.22
C LEU A 290 1.08 -10.21 -21.27
N THR A 291 0.32 -10.31 -20.18
CA THR A 291 0.57 -11.36 -19.17
C THR A 291 0.45 -12.77 -19.74
N GLU A 292 -0.61 -13.07 -20.50
CA GLU A 292 -0.74 -14.39 -21.10
C GLU A 292 0.37 -14.68 -22.12
N TYR A 293 0.78 -13.66 -22.88
CA TYR A 293 1.90 -13.77 -23.81
C TYR A 293 3.20 -14.16 -23.09
N MET A 294 3.53 -13.47 -22.00
CA MET A 294 4.70 -13.77 -21.17
C MET A 294 4.61 -15.19 -20.59
N LEU A 295 3.47 -15.59 -20.01
CA LEU A 295 3.28 -16.91 -19.42
C LEU A 295 3.47 -18.06 -20.43
N ARG A 296 3.00 -17.88 -21.67
CA ARG A 296 3.24 -18.84 -22.77
C ARG A 296 4.72 -18.93 -23.12
N SER A 297 5.41 -17.80 -23.20
CA SER A 297 6.86 -17.75 -23.46
C SER A 297 7.67 -18.40 -22.32
N ILE A 298 7.34 -18.11 -21.06
CA ILE A 298 7.96 -18.75 -19.87
C ILE A 298 7.90 -20.28 -20.00
N ARG A 299 6.69 -20.82 -20.25
CA ARG A 299 6.49 -22.25 -20.39
C ARG A 299 7.24 -22.84 -21.57
N ARG A 300 7.19 -22.19 -22.74
CA ARG A 300 7.87 -22.66 -23.96
C ARG A 300 9.39 -22.68 -23.82
N ASN A 301 9.96 -21.76 -23.04
CA ASN A 301 11.40 -21.65 -22.82
C ASN A 301 11.88 -22.37 -21.54
N ASN A 302 11.01 -23.16 -20.90
CA ASN A 302 11.31 -23.93 -19.68
C ASN A 302 11.79 -23.07 -18.49
N PHE A 303 11.34 -21.82 -18.40
CA PHE A 303 11.49 -21.00 -17.19
C PHE A 303 10.37 -21.32 -16.19
N THR A 304 10.57 -20.94 -14.94
CA THR A 304 9.56 -21.06 -13.87
C THR A 304 9.13 -19.68 -13.41
N ALA A 305 7.81 -19.42 -13.44
CA ALA A 305 7.22 -18.22 -12.85
C ALA A 305 7.11 -18.39 -11.32
N VAL A 306 7.85 -17.60 -10.55
CA VAL A 306 7.96 -17.70 -9.09
C VAL A 306 7.66 -16.38 -8.39
N THR A 307 7.43 -16.44 -7.08
CA THR A 307 7.42 -15.22 -6.24
C THR A 307 8.83 -14.62 -6.13
N VAL A 308 8.95 -13.34 -5.76
CA VAL A 308 10.23 -12.66 -5.55
C VAL A 308 11.03 -13.33 -4.44
N GLY A 309 10.37 -13.72 -3.35
CA GLY A 309 10.99 -14.45 -2.26
C GLY A 309 11.59 -15.79 -2.71
N GLN A 310 10.86 -16.57 -3.51
CA GLN A 310 11.40 -17.81 -4.11
C GLN A 310 12.56 -17.55 -5.07
N CYS A 311 12.43 -16.55 -5.94
CA CYS A 311 13.46 -16.09 -6.88
C CYS A 311 14.76 -15.68 -6.15
N LEU A 312 14.64 -15.12 -4.95
CA LEU A 312 15.76 -14.77 -4.08
C LEU A 312 16.20 -15.90 -3.16
N GLN A 313 15.48 -17.03 -3.15
CA GLN A 313 15.70 -18.17 -2.26
C GLN A 313 15.52 -17.82 -0.77
N ASP A 314 14.58 -16.93 -0.48
CA ASP A 314 14.18 -16.58 0.88
C ASP A 314 13.00 -17.43 1.35
N ALA A 315 13.05 -17.89 2.59
CA ALA A 315 12.00 -18.73 3.15
C ALA A 315 10.69 -17.93 3.29
N PRO A 316 9.50 -18.50 2.97
CA PRO A 316 8.23 -17.80 3.09
C PRO A 316 7.93 -17.18 4.46
N SER A 317 8.49 -17.74 5.54
CA SER A 317 8.40 -17.20 6.90
C SER A 317 9.06 -15.83 7.08
N ASN A 318 9.97 -15.44 6.19
CA ASN A 318 10.72 -14.19 6.25
C ASN A 318 10.05 -13.06 5.45
N TRP A 319 9.07 -13.39 4.60
CA TRP A 319 8.41 -12.42 3.71
C TRP A 319 7.48 -11.45 4.46
N TYR A 320 7.11 -11.79 5.69
CA TYR A 320 6.12 -11.06 6.47
C TYR A 320 6.53 -10.93 7.94
N ARG A 321 6.00 -9.90 8.60
CA ARG A 321 6.06 -9.70 10.05
C ARG A 321 4.68 -9.77 10.65
N THR A 322 4.55 -10.54 11.72
CA THR A 322 3.30 -10.62 12.48
C THR A 322 3.18 -9.43 13.42
N VAL A 323 1.96 -8.92 13.56
CA VAL A 323 1.66 -7.98 14.64
C VAL A 323 1.50 -8.81 15.91
N SER A 324 2.56 -8.89 16.72
CA SER A 324 2.45 -9.46 18.06
C SER A 324 1.48 -8.60 18.85
N SER A 325 0.40 -9.18 19.37
CA SER A 325 -0.42 -8.50 20.37
C SER A 325 0.46 -8.23 21.59
N SER A 326 1.00 -7.02 21.68
CA SER A 326 1.67 -6.56 22.89
C SER A 326 0.62 -6.59 24.00
N SER A 327 0.80 -7.53 24.94
CA SER A 327 0.03 -7.72 26.17
C SER A 327 -1.49 -7.65 26.00
N SER A 328 -2.12 -8.81 25.80
CA SER A 328 -3.42 -8.98 26.45
C SER A 328 -3.22 -8.69 27.94
N PRO A 329 -3.97 -7.78 28.57
CA PRO A 329 -4.02 -7.78 30.02
C PRO A 329 -4.46 -9.18 30.43
N THR A 330 -3.78 -9.72 31.44
CA THR A 330 -4.09 -10.97 32.12
C THR A 330 -5.55 -11.32 31.97
N SER A 331 -5.81 -12.51 31.42
CA SER A 331 -7.12 -13.14 31.36
C SER A 331 -7.81 -13.07 32.73
N THR A 332 -8.55 -12.01 32.99
CA THR A 332 -9.75 -12.09 33.80
C THR A 332 -10.75 -12.81 32.93
N THR A 333 -11.05 -14.04 33.32
CA THR A 333 -12.14 -14.88 32.83
C THR A 333 -13.43 -14.06 32.83
N SER A 334 -13.72 -13.36 31.73
CA SER A 334 -15.05 -12.86 31.45
C SER A 334 -15.76 -13.99 30.71
N SER A 335 -16.64 -14.66 31.45
CA SER A 335 -17.63 -15.57 30.89
C SER A 335 -18.29 -14.91 29.68
N SER A 336 -18.20 -15.55 28.51
CA SER A 336 -19.01 -15.14 27.35
C SER A 336 -20.49 -15.04 27.77
N PRO A 337 -21.20 -13.98 27.40
CA PRO A 337 -22.62 -13.89 27.67
C PRO A 337 -23.30 -15.09 27.00
N THR A 338 -23.86 -15.97 27.82
CA THR A 338 -24.67 -17.10 27.37
C THR A 338 -26.01 -16.52 27.01
N PHE A 339 -26.26 -16.32 25.72
CA PHE A 339 -27.56 -15.87 25.25
C PHE A 339 -28.55 -17.04 25.29
N PRO A 340 -29.74 -16.88 25.89
CA PRO A 340 -30.72 -17.94 25.97
C PRO A 340 -31.22 -18.35 24.58
N ALA A 341 -31.51 -19.63 24.41
CA ALA A 341 -32.30 -20.08 23.26
C ALA A 341 -33.71 -19.49 23.38
N THR A 342 -34.27 -19.04 22.26
CA THR A 342 -35.67 -18.64 22.23
C THR A 342 -36.59 -19.86 22.33
N THR A 343 -37.80 -19.64 22.83
CA THR A 343 -38.86 -20.66 22.94
C THR A 343 -40.13 -20.23 22.20
N ASN A 344 -40.06 -19.12 21.46
CA ASN A 344 -41.18 -18.51 20.75
C ASN A 344 -40.80 -18.02 19.36
N GLY A 345 -39.65 -18.45 18.83
CA GLY A 345 -39.18 -18.07 17.50
C GLY A 345 -38.71 -16.61 17.36
N ARG A 346 -38.62 -15.82 18.43
CA ARG A 346 -38.11 -14.43 18.38
C ARG A 346 -36.66 -14.37 18.83
N CYS A 347 -35.82 -13.66 18.10
CA CYS A 347 -34.37 -13.67 18.29
C CYS A 347 -33.74 -12.28 18.07
N GLY A 348 -32.50 -12.10 18.52
CA GLY A 348 -31.74 -10.87 18.32
C GLY A 348 -31.83 -9.88 19.47
N SER A 349 -31.17 -8.72 19.31
CA SER A 349 -30.94 -7.75 20.39
C SER A 349 -32.21 -7.16 21.01
N ARG A 350 -33.29 -7.01 20.22
CA ARG A 350 -34.61 -6.56 20.70
C ARG A 350 -35.32 -7.57 21.60
N HIS A 351 -34.83 -8.81 21.64
CA HIS A 351 -35.39 -9.92 22.41
C HIS A 351 -34.34 -10.49 23.38
N GLY A 352 -33.61 -9.62 24.08
CA GLY A 352 -32.63 -10.02 25.10
C GLY A 352 -31.42 -10.77 24.54
N GLY A 353 -31.15 -10.64 23.24
CA GLY A 353 -30.07 -11.36 22.55
C GLY A 353 -30.40 -12.84 22.30
N ALA A 354 -31.66 -13.26 22.46
CA ALA A 354 -32.05 -14.65 22.29
C ALA A 354 -31.64 -15.21 20.93
N THR A 355 -31.20 -16.47 20.92
CA THR A 355 -30.70 -17.15 19.71
C THR A 355 -31.68 -18.22 19.25
N CYS A 356 -31.67 -18.53 17.95
CA CYS A 356 -32.47 -19.62 17.37
C CYS A 356 -31.86 -21.01 17.63
N ARG A 357 -30.75 -21.09 18.38
CA ARG A 357 -30.00 -22.33 18.56
C ARG A 357 -30.74 -23.24 19.54
N GLY A 358 -31.31 -24.35 19.04
CA GLY A 358 -32.02 -25.32 19.85
C GLY A 358 -33.55 -25.24 19.77
N GLU A 359 -34.09 -24.48 18.82
CA GLU A 359 -35.53 -24.49 18.55
C GLU A 359 -35.99 -25.89 18.07
N PRO A 360 -37.14 -26.41 18.55
CA PRO A 360 -37.60 -27.77 18.26
C PRO A 360 -37.84 -28.07 16.77
N ASN A 361 -38.02 -27.01 15.98
CA ASN A 361 -38.27 -27.06 14.53
C ASN A 361 -36.98 -27.02 13.67
N GLY A 362 -35.79 -26.96 14.29
CA GLY A 362 -34.50 -27.00 13.58
C GLY A 362 -34.06 -25.67 12.96
N GLU A 363 -34.72 -24.56 13.28
CA GLU A 363 -34.33 -23.22 12.83
C GLU A 363 -32.99 -22.80 13.45
N THR A 364 -32.14 -22.12 12.68
CA THR A 364 -30.79 -21.74 13.13
C THR A 364 -30.39 -20.31 12.79
N CYS A 365 -31.13 -19.63 11.90
CA CYS A 365 -30.85 -18.26 11.51
C CYS A 365 -31.84 -17.30 12.18
N CYS A 366 -31.37 -16.08 12.49
CA CYS A 366 -32.17 -15.02 13.09
C CYS A 366 -32.37 -13.86 12.11
N SER A 367 -33.62 -13.45 11.87
CA SER A 367 -33.99 -12.34 11.00
C SER A 367 -34.89 -11.32 11.71
N GLN A 368 -35.25 -10.24 11.02
CA GLN A 368 -36.25 -9.28 11.53
C GLN A 368 -37.63 -9.92 11.77
N ASN A 369 -37.92 -11.03 11.09
CA ASN A 369 -39.18 -11.77 11.20
C ASN A 369 -39.12 -12.93 12.20
N GLY A 370 -37.98 -13.13 12.88
CA GLY A 370 -37.77 -14.21 13.83
C GLY A 370 -36.81 -15.30 13.33
N CYS A 371 -36.89 -16.46 13.96
CA CYS A 371 -36.11 -17.64 13.63
C CYS A 371 -36.57 -18.28 12.31
N GLY A 372 -35.63 -18.88 11.58
CA GLY A 372 -35.91 -19.53 10.31
C GLY A 372 -34.92 -20.65 9.95
N ALA A 373 -35.33 -21.49 9.00
CA ALA A 373 -34.55 -22.60 8.46
C ALA A 373 -34.46 -22.49 6.94
N GLY A 374 -33.24 -22.66 6.40
CA GLY A 374 -33.00 -23.34 5.13
C GLY A 374 -33.44 -22.72 3.80
N GLU A 375 -34.23 -21.65 3.75
CA GLU A 375 -34.62 -21.04 2.47
C GLU A 375 -34.24 -19.55 2.37
N MET A 376 -33.81 -19.16 1.17
CA MET A 376 -33.19 -17.88 0.81
C MET A 376 -33.99 -16.64 1.25
N TRP A 377 -35.29 -16.77 1.46
CA TRP A 377 -36.17 -15.68 1.90
C TRP A 377 -36.14 -15.41 3.41
N SER A 378 -35.86 -16.42 4.24
CA SER A 378 -35.92 -16.28 5.71
C SER A 378 -34.62 -15.74 6.32
N CYS A 379 -33.48 -15.96 5.64
CA CYS A 379 -32.16 -15.59 6.17
C CYS A 379 -31.45 -14.47 5.40
N ALA A 380 -32.01 -13.95 4.29
CA ALA A 380 -31.31 -12.98 3.45
C ALA A 380 -32.18 -11.79 3.01
N TRP A 381 -32.45 -10.83 3.91
CA TRP A 381 -32.70 -9.43 3.52
C TRP A 381 -32.35 -8.49 4.68
N GLY A 382 -31.14 -7.93 4.59
CA GLY A 382 -30.67 -6.81 5.39
C GLY A 382 -29.95 -5.80 4.50
N ARG A 383 -30.54 -5.47 3.35
CA ARG A 383 -30.16 -4.33 2.49
C ARG A 383 -31.40 -3.80 1.77
N GLU A 384 -31.71 -2.53 1.97
CA GLU A 384 -32.37 -1.66 0.99
C GLU A 384 -31.80 -0.25 1.20
N VAL A 385 -31.70 0.68 0.26
CA VAL A 385 -31.58 0.79 -1.21
C VAL A 385 -31.44 2.32 -1.42
N TYR A 386 -30.57 2.76 -2.33
CA TYR A 386 -30.71 3.87 -3.29
C TYR A 386 -29.36 3.87 -4.06
N GLY A 387 -29.25 3.70 -5.38
CA GLY A 387 -30.17 3.95 -6.48
C GLY A 387 -29.50 4.95 -7.44
N GLU A 388 -28.86 4.42 -8.49
CA GLU A 388 -28.46 5.00 -9.80
C GLU A 388 -28.01 6.48 -9.93
N TRP A 389 -26.85 6.73 -10.54
CA TRP A 389 -26.68 7.48 -11.81
C TRP A 389 -25.20 7.72 -12.17
N MET A 390 -24.96 7.85 -13.48
CA MET A 390 -23.77 8.34 -14.22
C MET A 390 -22.67 7.34 -14.58
N GLY A 391 -22.91 6.66 -15.71
CA GLY A 391 -21.87 6.49 -16.72
C GLY A 391 -21.69 7.77 -17.53
N MET A 392 -20.43 8.14 -17.80
CA MET A 392 -19.90 8.81 -19.00
C MET A 392 -18.56 9.48 -18.67
N LEU A 393 -17.62 9.35 -19.61
CA LEU A 393 -16.37 10.12 -19.79
C LEU A 393 -15.16 9.73 -18.93
N PHE A 394 -14.29 8.89 -19.49
CA PHE A 394 -12.84 9.13 -19.49
C PHE A 394 -12.25 8.67 -20.84
N GLU A 395 -12.52 9.45 -21.89
CA GLU A 395 -11.52 9.65 -22.94
C GLU A 395 -10.56 10.71 -22.40
N GLY A 396 -9.36 10.30 -22.06
CA GLY A 396 -8.36 11.18 -21.47
C GLY A 396 -7.25 10.32 -20.89
N GLY A 397 -6.36 9.85 -21.77
CA GLY A 397 -5.14 9.18 -21.36
C GLY A 397 -4.42 10.04 -20.33
N MET A 398 -4.27 9.51 -19.12
CA MET A 398 -3.32 10.04 -18.16
C MET A 398 -1.94 9.71 -18.71
N VAL A 399 -1.34 10.68 -19.38
CA VAL A 399 0.08 10.67 -19.71
C VAL A 399 0.83 10.63 -18.39
N TRP A 400 1.49 9.51 -18.12
CA TRP A 400 2.43 9.39 -17.03
C TRP A 400 3.66 10.24 -17.36
N GLU A 401 3.70 11.50 -16.90
CA GLU A 401 4.94 12.29 -16.94
C GLU A 401 5.92 11.71 -15.91
N TYR A 402 6.81 10.85 -16.40
CA TYR A 402 8.05 10.48 -15.72
C TYR A 402 9.13 11.46 -16.18
N GLU A 403 9.39 12.50 -15.37
CA GLU A 403 10.69 13.20 -15.35
C GLU A 403 11.61 12.60 -14.28
#